data_AF-A0AAU5H197-F1
#
_entry.id   AF-A0AAU5H197-F1
#
_cell.length_a   1.000
_cell.length_b   1.000
_cell.length_c   1.000
_cell.angle_alpha   90.00
_cell.angle_beta   90.00
_cell.angle_gamma   90.00
#
_symmetry.space_group_name_H-M   'P 1'
#
loop_
_entity.id
_entity.type
_entity.pdbx_description
1 polymer ?
#
loop_
_entity_poly.entity_id
_entity_poly.type
_entity_poly.pdbx_seq_one_letter_code
_entity_poly.pdbx_strand_id
1 'polypeptide(L)'
;MNGAVLFAAGASGASGPSPLWYATRAGGTVSLVLLTATVALGIAAAGRYAPARLGRFEVPALHRNLSLLALAFLGMHIVTAIADGYAHLTWPTAFVPFVATYRPLWVGLGAVALDLLLAVAVTSAVRGRLGRRRWKAVHWLAYAAWPVALFHAAGTGTDTRLGPQLALYAGCLLAVVAAVWWRLVRAGSQAIRVRRWAAAALMLVPVTLVAFLAVGPLRTGWAHRAGGTPQAPAPSTAPAAPHQSPTPQQQQHYQEDEHEGHEGDDAE
;
A
#
# COMPACT_ATOMS: atom_id res chain seq x y z
N MET A 1 39.55 -18.89 -7.41
CA MET A 1 38.78 -19.00 -8.67
C MET A 1 37.32 -18.65 -8.32
N ASN A 2 36.96 -17.37 -8.44
CA ASN A 2 35.64 -16.86 -8.05
C ASN A 2 34.72 -16.87 -9.27
N GLY A 3 33.80 -17.83 -9.34
CA GLY A 3 32.77 -17.90 -10.37
C GLY A 3 31.61 -16.96 -10.03
N ALA A 4 31.68 -15.71 -10.48
CA ALA A 4 30.54 -14.82 -10.54
C ALA A 4 29.71 -15.19 -11.78
N VAL A 5 28.63 -15.94 -11.60
CA VAL A 5 27.63 -16.15 -12.65
C VAL A 5 26.73 -14.91 -12.68
N LEU A 6 27.03 -14.03 -13.62
CA LEU A 6 26.20 -12.91 -14.06
C LEU A 6 24.89 -13.45 -14.65
N PHE A 7 23.76 -13.25 -13.97
CA PHE A 7 22.45 -13.28 -14.62
C PHE A 7 22.16 -11.88 -15.18
N ALA A 8 22.62 -11.63 -16.40
CA ALA A 8 22.14 -10.52 -17.21
C ALA A 8 20.82 -10.94 -17.86
N ALA A 9 19.69 -10.55 -17.26
CA ALA A 9 18.40 -10.56 -17.95
C ALA A 9 18.23 -9.18 -18.60
N GLY A 10 18.50 -9.10 -19.90
CA GLY A 10 18.14 -7.95 -20.71
C GLY A 10 16.61 -7.85 -20.81
N ALA A 11 16.08 -6.67 -20.49
CA ALA A 11 14.72 -6.28 -20.87
C ALA A 11 14.83 -5.07 -21.79
N SER A 12 14.78 -5.34 -23.09
CA SER A 12 14.58 -4.35 -24.14
C SER A 12 13.26 -3.61 -23.91
N GLY A 13 13.26 -2.30 -24.20
CA GLY A 13 12.21 -1.34 -23.87
C GLY A 13 10.78 -1.81 -24.09
N ALA A 14 10.04 -1.91 -22.98
CA ALA A 14 8.60 -1.71 -22.96
C ALA A 14 8.36 -0.30 -22.41
N SER A 15 7.72 0.57 -23.18
CA SER A 15 7.31 1.92 -22.77
C SER A 15 6.14 1.94 -21.77
N GLY A 16 5.93 0.82 -21.05
CA GLY A 16 4.84 0.60 -20.10
C GLY A 16 5.30 -0.09 -18.82
N PRO A 17 4.42 -0.22 -17.82
CA PRO A 17 4.78 -0.80 -16.52
C PRO A 17 5.30 -2.23 -16.66
N SER A 18 6.32 -2.58 -15.87
CA SER A 18 6.93 -3.91 -15.91
C SER A 18 5.96 -5.01 -15.44
N PRO A 19 6.14 -6.28 -15.83
CA PRO A 19 5.37 -7.39 -15.23
C PRO A 19 5.50 -7.46 -13.70
N LEU A 20 6.68 -7.12 -13.18
CA LEU A 20 6.95 -7.07 -11.73
C LEU A 20 6.15 -5.95 -11.06
N TRP A 21 5.95 -4.83 -11.74
CA TRP A 21 5.09 -3.74 -11.30
C TRP A 21 3.65 -4.23 -11.10
N TYR A 22 3.08 -4.95 -12.07
CA TYR A 22 1.73 -5.51 -11.90
C TYR A 22 1.69 -6.58 -10.80
N ALA A 23 2.72 -7.45 -10.74
CA ALA A 23 2.81 -8.51 -9.75
C ALA A 23 2.87 -7.96 -8.31
N THR A 24 3.64 -6.90 -8.07
CA THR A 24 3.70 -6.29 -6.73
C THR A 24 2.36 -5.69 -6.32
N ARG A 25 1.64 -5.04 -7.25
CA ARG A 25 0.33 -4.45 -6.97
C ARG A 25 -0.75 -5.50 -6.70
N ALA A 26 -0.83 -6.51 -7.56
CA ALA A 26 -1.75 -7.62 -7.39
C ALA A 26 -1.45 -8.40 -6.10
N GLY A 27 -0.17 -8.71 -5.85
CA GLY A 27 0.26 -9.45 -4.67
C GLY A 27 -0.04 -8.71 -3.36
N GLY A 28 0.19 -7.39 -3.32
CA GLY A 28 -0.14 -6.57 -2.16
C GLY A 28 -1.64 -6.52 -1.88
N THR A 29 -2.46 -6.36 -2.92
CA THR A 29 -3.93 -6.34 -2.80
C THR A 29 -4.47 -7.70 -2.34
N VAL A 30 -4.02 -8.80 -2.93
CA VAL A 30 -4.43 -10.16 -2.55
C VAL A 30 -3.99 -10.48 -1.13
N SER A 31 -2.77 -10.11 -0.74
CA SER A 31 -2.26 -10.24 0.63
C SER A 31 -3.16 -9.53 1.65
N LEU A 32 -3.58 -8.29 1.36
CA LEU A 32 -4.50 -7.53 2.22
C LEU A 32 -5.86 -8.23 2.36
N VAL A 33 -6.43 -8.73 1.26
CA VAL A 33 -7.71 -9.46 1.29
C VAL A 33 -7.59 -10.74 2.13
N LEU A 34 -6.53 -11.51 1.94
CA LEU A 34 -6.30 -12.75 2.69
C LEU A 34 -6.03 -12.50 4.17
N LEU A 35 -5.27 -11.45 4.50
CA LEU A 35 -5.04 -11.02 5.87
C LEU A 35 -6.36 -10.60 6.53
N THR A 36 -7.19 -9.83 5.81
CA THR A 36 -8.52 -9.43 6.27
C THR A 36 -9.40 -10.65 6.55
N ALA A 37 -9.48 -11.60 5.62
CA ALA A 37 -10.24 -12.83 5.79
C ALA A 37 -9.73 -13.65 6.99
N THR A 38 -8.41 -13.74 7.16
CA THR A 38 -7.77 -14.42 8.29
C THR A 38 -8.14 -13.80 9.64
N VAL A 39 -8.09 -12.46 9.73
CA VAL A 39 -8.43 -11.70 10.94
C VAL A 39 -9.94 -11.79 11.22
N ALA A 40 -10.80 -11.56 10.23
CA ALA A 40 -12.25 -11.66 10.37
C ALA A 40 -12.67 -13.07 10.84
N LEU A 41 -12.08 -14.12 10.24
CA LEU A 41 -12.31 -15.50 10.65
C LEU A 41 -11.82 -15.74 12.09
N GLY A 42 -10.65 -15.23 12.45
CA GLY A 42 -10.11 -15.31 13.80
C GLY A 42 -11.02 -14.65 14.84
N ILE A 43 -11.58 -13.49 14.53
CA ILE A 43 -12.55 -12.77 15.38
C ILE A 43 -13.83 -13.58 15.53
N ALA A 44 -14.42 -14.01 14.41
CA ALA A 44 -15.67 -14.74 14.40
C ALA A 44 -15.58 -16.10 15.12
N ALA A 45 -14.43 -16.77 15.01
CA ALA A 45 -14.17 -18.09 15.60
C ALA A 45 -13.63 -18.03 17.04
N ALA A 46 -13.30 -16.84 17.59
CA ALA A 46 -12.76 -16.70 18.93
C ALA A 46 -13.82 -16.95 20.02
N GLY A 47 -14.11 -18.21 20.34
CA GLY A 47 -15.05 -18.62 21.40
C GLY A 47 -15.44 -20.10 21.32
N ARG A 48 -16.43 -20.53 22.13
CA ARG A 48 -17.05 -21.87 22.03
C ARG A 48 -18.18 -21.95 20.99
N TYR A 49 -18.37 -20.88 20.20
CA TYR A 49 -19.46 -20.78 19.23
C TYR A 49 -18.95 -21.23 17.86
N ALA A 50 -18.87 -22.54 17.66
CA ALA A 50 -18.73 -23.08 16.31
C ALA A 50 -20.06 -22.85 15.56
N PRO A 51 -20.06 -22.35 14.30
CA PRO A 51 -21.26 -22.29 13.49
C PRO A 51 -21.84 -23.69 13.35
N ALA A 52 -23.16 -23.85 13.45
CA ALA A 52 -23.82 -25.16 13.30
C ALA A 52 -23.58 -25.84 11.93
N ARG A 53 -23.09 -25.09 10.93
CA ARG A 53 -22.85 -25.55 9.55
C ARG A 53 -21.39 -25.76 9.16
N LEU A 54 -20.41 -25.27 9.94
CA LEU A 54 -18.98 -25.53 9.66
C LEU A 54 -18.43 -26.46 10.73
N GLY A 55 -17.73 -27.51 10.30
CA GLY A 55 -17.11 -28.46 11.21
C GLY A 55 -16.15 -27.72 12.16
N ARG A 56 -16.20 -28.03 13.46
CA ARG A 56 -15.29 -27.46 14.48
C ARG A 56 -13.80 -27.59 14.13
N PHE A 57 -13.46 -28.53 13.24
CA PHE A 57 -12.11 -28.81 12.76
C PHE A 57 -11.73 -28.05 11.48
N GLU A 58 -12.72 -27.57 10.71
CA GLU A 58 -12.49 -26.89 9.43
C GLU A 58 -12.03 -25.46 9.64
N VAL A 59 -12.56 -24.76 10.64
CA VAL A 59 -12.23 -23.35 10.91
C VAL A 59 -10.74 -23.14 11.26
N PRO A 60 -10.11 -23.93 12.15
CA PRO A 60 -8.67 -23.82 12.39
C PRO A 60 -7.82 -24.14 11.17
N ALA A 61 -8.23 -25.11 10.34
CA ALA A 61 -7.53 -25.48 9.12
C ALA A 61 -7.62 -24.35 8.08
N LEU A 62 -8.82 -23.78 7.89
CA LEU A 62 -9.04 -22.65 7.01
C LEU A 62 -8.26 -21.42 7.45
N HIS A 63 -8.28 -21.06 8.73
CA HIS A 63 -7.49 -19.95 9.28
C HIS A 63 -5.99 -20.16 9.00
N ARG A 64 -5.47 -21.38 9.22
CA ARG A 64 -4.08 -21.70 8.91
C ARG A 64 -3.77 -21.54 7.42
N ASN A 65 -4.62 -22.09 6.54
CA ASN A 65 -4.39 -22.05 5.10
C ASN A 65 -4.46 -20.61 4.55
N LEU A 66 -5.43 -19.82 4.99
CA LEU A 66 -5.53 -18.39 4.66
C LEU A 66 -4.33 -17.60 5.18
N SER A 67 -3.86 -17.89 6.40
CA SER A 67 -2.66 -17.25 6.96
C SER A 67 -1.42 -17.55 6.12
N LEU A 68 -1.23 -18.81 5.73
CA LEU A 68 -0.10 -19.23 4.90
C LEU A 68 -0.15 -18.60 3.51
N LEU A 69 -1.34 -18.52 2.91
CA LEU A 69 -1.52 -17.87 1.61
C LEU A 69 -1.27 -16.35 1.69
N ALA A 70 -1.74 -15.70 2.76
CA ALA A 70 -1.46 -14.28 3.01
C ALA A 70 0.06 -14.03 3.11
N LEU A 71 0.78 -14.86 3.86
CA LEU A 71 2.24 -14.75 3.98
C LEU A 71 2.97 -15.05 2.66
N ALA A 72 2.48 -16.00 1.86
CA ALA A 72 3.05 -16.29 0.55
C ALA A 72 2.89 -15.12 -0.42
N PHE A 73 1.68 -14.53 -0.51
CA PHE A 73 1.45 -13.34 -1.33
C PHE A 73 2.17 -12.10 -0.80
N LEU A 74 2.33 -11.96 0.52
CA LEU A 74 3.17 -10.93 1.12
C LEU A 74 4.63 -11.08 0.72
N GLY A 75 5.18 -12.30 0.78
CA GLY A 75 6.54 -12.58 0.33
C GLY A 75 6.72 -12.26 -1.16
N MET A 76 5.79 -12.71 -2.01
CA MET A 76 5.76 -12.36 -3.43
C MET A 76 5.71 -10.84 -3.64
N HIS A 77 4.85 -10.12 -2.92
CA HIS A 77 4.72 -8.67 -2.99
C HIS A 77 6.05 -7.96 -2.67
N ILE A 78 6.74 -8.37 -1.60
CA ILE A 78 8.03 -7.79 -1.19
C ILE A 78 9.13 -8.10 -2.21
N VAL A 79 9.25 -9.36 -2.64
CA VAL A 79 10.27 -9.78 -3.60
C VAL A 79 10.10 -9.05 -4.93
N THR A 80 8.86 -8.97 -5.43
CA THR A 80 8.56 -8.25 -6.68
C THR A 80 8.74 -6.73 -6.55
N ALA A 81 8.42 -6.14 -5.39
CA ALA A 81 8.65 -4.71 -5.14
C ALA A 81 10.14 -4.35 -5.14
N ILE A 82 11.00 -5.20 -4.56
CA ILE A 82 12.45 -5.02 -4.56
C ILE A 82 13.00 -5.26 -5.97
N ALA A 83 12.56 -6.32 -6.65
CA ALA A 83 13.05 -6.70 -7.98
C ALA A 83 12.63 -5.72 -9.09
N ASP A 84 11.46 -5.07 -8.97
CA ASP A 84 10.99 -4.08 -9.94
C ASP A 84 11.91 -2.85 -10.03
N GLY A 85 12.64 -2.53 -8.96
CA GLY A 85 13.66 -1.47 -8.96
C GLY A 85 13.13 -0.03 -9.01
N TYR A 86 11.84 0.20 -9.30
CA TYR A 86 11.23 1.54 -9.42
C TYR A 86 11.45 2.41 -8.19
N ALA A 87 11.34 1.83 -6.99
CA ALA A 87 11.45 2.55 -5.73
C ALA A 87 12.84 2.43 -5.07
N HIS A 88 13.82 1.85 -5.76
CA HIS A 88 15.18 1.59 -5.24
C HIS A 88 15.18 0.92 -3.84
N LEU A 89 14.21 0.03 -3.60
CA LEU A 89 14.07 -0.69 -2.34
C LEU A 89 15.17 -1.75 -2.22
N THR A 90 15.62 -1.98 -0.99
CA THR A 90 16.62 -3.00 -0.66
C THR A 90 16.07 -3.92 0.43
N TRP A 91 16.67 -5.09 0.61
CA TRP A 91 16.22 -6.05 1.63
C TRP A 91 16.08 -5.46 3.04
N PRO A 92 16.99 -4.59 3.54
CA PRO A 92 16.81 -3.94 4.83
C PRO A 92 15.53 -3.09 4.92
N THR A 93 15.08 -2.47 3.83
CA THR A 93 13.84 -1.64 3.83
C THR A 93 12.58 -2.45 4.11
N ALA A 94 12.61 -3.78 3.96
CA ALA A 94 11.49 -4.65 4.27
C ALA A 94 11.38 -4.97 5.79
N PHE A 95 12.49 -4.94 6.53
CA PHE A 95 12.56 -5.38 7.93
C PHE A 95 12.95 -4.27 8.91
N VAL A 96 13.47 -3.14 8.42
CA VAL A 96 13.85 -2.00 9.24
C VAL A 96 12.94 -0.83 8.87
N PRO A 97 11.96 -0.49 9.72
CA PRO A 97 11.03 0.58 9.43
C PRO A 97 11.72 1.92 9.16
N PHE A 98 11.16 2.68 8.21
CA PHE A 98 11.49 4.09 7.94
C PHE A 98 12.90 4.37 7.36
N VAL A 99 13.65 3.34 6.95
CA VAL A 99 14.97 3.52 6.31
C VAL A 99 14.91 3.71 4.79
N ALA A 100 13.75 3.49 4.18
CA ALA A 100 13.56 3.70 2.75
C ALA A 100 13.56 5.20 2.41
N THR A 101 14.23 5.58 1.32
CA THR A 101 14.17 6.96 0.78
C THR A 101 12.87 7.22 0.04
N TYR A 102 12.32 6.20 -0.62
CA TYR A 102 11.03 6.27 -1.27
C TYR A 102 9.91 6.18 -0.23
N ARG A 103 9.13 7.27 -0.09
CA ARG A 103 7.96 7.35 0.81
C ARG A 103 8.21 6.72 2.19
N PRO A 104 9.16 7.26 2.98
CA PRO A 104 9.73 6.58 4.16
C PRO A 104 8.67 6.13 5.16
N LEU A 105 7.68 6.99 5.44
CA LEU A 105 6.57 6.68 6.34
C LEU A 105 5.77 5.47 5.85
N TRP A 106 5.35 5.48 4.59
CA TRP A 106 4.45 4.47 4.04
C TRP A 106 5.15 3.13 3.86
N VAL A 107 6.37 3.13 3.32
CA VAL A 107 7.19 1.90 3.24
C VAL A 107 7.51 1.38 4.64
N GLY A 108 7.82 2.27 5.59
CA GLY A 108 8.04 1.91 6.99
C GLY A 108 6.84 1.25 7.66
N LEU A 109 5.60 1.70 7.38
CA LEU A 109 4.39 1.00 7.84
C LEU A 109 4.30 -0.42 7.26
N GLY A 110 4.72 -0.62 6.00
CA GLY A 110 4.81 -1.95 5.39
C GLY A 110 5.79 -2.86 6.13
N ALA A 111 6.98 -2.34 6.48
CA ALA A 111 7.96 -3.06 7.29
C ALA A 111 7.42 -3.40 8.69
N VAL A 112 6.79 -2.43 9.38
CA VAL A 112 6.14 -2.68 10.68
C VAL A 112 5.08 -3.78 10.57
N ALA A 113 4.24 -3.76 9.54
CA ALA A 113 3.25 -4.82 9.32
C ALA A 113 3.91 -6.19 9.11
N LEU A 114 4.99 -6.25 8.32
CA LEU A 114 5.76 -7.48 8.12
C LEU A 114 6.34 -7.99 9.45
N ASP A 115 6.97 -7.14 10.24
CA ASP A 115 7.60 -7.53 11.51
C ASP A 115 6.57 -8.08 12.50
N LEU A 116 5.40 -7.43 12.60
CA LEU A 116 4.29 -7.91 13.42
C LEU A 116 3.77 -9.27 12.93
N LEU A 117 3.60 -9.46 11.62
CA LEU A 117 3.16 -10.72 11.05
C LEU A 117 4.21 -11.81 11.20
N LEU A 118 5.49 -11.49 11.09
CA LEU A 118 6.59 -12.42 11.29
C LEU A 118 6.64 -12.89 12.74
N ALA A 119 6.50 -11.98 13.71
CA ALA A 119 6.39 -12.33 15.13
C ALA A 119 5.20 -13.26 15.39
N VAL A 120 4.04 -12.98 14.81
CA VAL A 120 2.84 -13.84 14.91
C VAL A 120 3.07 -15.20 14.27
N ALA A 121 3.66 -15.25 13.08
CA ALA A 121 3.91 -16.49 12.33
C ALA A 121 4.90 -17.40 13.06
N VAL A 122 6.05 -16.86 13.47
CA VAL A 122 7.10 -17.60 14.19
C VAL A 122 6.55 -18.14 15.51
N THR A 123 5.90 -17.29 16.32
CA THR A 123 5.34 -17.75 17.60
C THR A 123 4.21 -18.75 17.43
N SER A 124 3.44 -18.67 16.34
CA SER A 124 2.40 -19.65 16.01
C SER A 124 2.97 -20.99 15.56
N ALA A 125 4.09 -21.00 14.84
CA ALA A 125 4.80 -22.22 14.45
C ALA A 125 5.37 -22.96 15.67
N VAL A 126 5.95 -22.22 16.62
CA VAL A 126 6.53 -22.80 17.84
C VAL A 126 5.57 -22.82 19.05
N ARG A 127 4.26 -22.65 18.82
CA ARG A 127 3.25 -22.51 19.89
C ARG A 127 3.25 -23.67 20.91
N GLY A 128 3.65 -24.87 20.49
CA GLY A 128 3.76 -26.05 21.36
C GLY A 128 4.79 -25.89 22.48
N ARG A 129 5.77 -24.99 22.32
CA ARG A 129 6.86 -24.72 23.30
C ARG A 129 6.60 -23.48 24.17
N LEU A 130 5.78 -22.53 23.70
CA LEU A 130 5.59 -21.21 24.34
C LEU A 130 4.51 -21.18 25.42
N GLY A 131 3.61 -22.17 25.44
CA GLY A 131 2.43 -22.16 26.28
C GLY A 131 1.35 -21.17 25.79
N ARG A 132 0.10 -21.45 26.13
CA ARG A 132 -1.07 -20.74 25.57
C ARG A 132 -1.07 -19.23 25.84
N ARG A 133 -0.60 -18.79 27.02
CA ARG A 133 -0.66 -17.38 27.44
C ARG A 133 0.29 -16.51 26.61
N ARG A 134 1.57 -16.91 26.50
CA ARG A 134 2.60 -16.15 25.77
C ARG A 134 2.32 -16.13 24.27
N TRP A 135 2.00 -17.29 23.70
CA TRP A 135 1.57 -17.36 22.29
C TRP A 135 0.40 -16.42 22.04
N LYS A 136 -0.64 -16.46 22.89
CA LYS A 136 -1.82 -15.62 22.69
C LYS A 136 -1.46 -14.14 22.77
N ALA A 137 -0.62 -13.73 23.72
CA ALA A 137 -0.17 -12.34 23.87
C ALA A 137 0.46 -11.80 22.57
N VAL A 138 1.38 -12.55 21.95
CA VAL A 138 1.98 -12.17 20.67
C VAL A 138 0.98 -12.25 19.53
N HIS A 139 0.10 -13.25 19.53
CA HIS A 139 -0.92 -13.41 18.48
C HIS A 139 -1.90 -12.22 18.42
N TRP A 140 -2.09 -11.46 19.51
CA TRP A 140 -2.87 -10.20 19.46
C TRP A 140 -2.25 -9.15 18.54
N LEU A 141 -0.95 -9.21 18.23
CA LEU A 141 -0.31 -8.28 17.29
C LEU A 141 -0.92 -8.36 15.88
N ALA A 142 -1.57 -9.47 15.52
CA ALA A 142 -2.29 -9.57 14.25
C ALA A 142 -3.39 -8.49 14.11
N TYR A 143 -4.01 -8.07 15.22
CA TYR A 143 -4.99 -7.00 15.22
C TYR A 143 -4.38 -5.62 14.95
N ALA A 144 -3.10 -5.42 15.28
CA ALA A 144 -2.36 -4.20 14.95
C ALA A 144 -1.76 -4.25 13.54
N ALA A 145 -1.32 -5.43 13.08
CA ALA A 145 -0.75 -5.62 11.75
C ALA A 145 -1.77 -5.28 10.64
N TRP A 146 -3.03 -5.68 10.80
CA TRP A 146 -4.07 -5.44 9.79
C TRP A 146 -4.32 -3.96 9.45
N PRO A 147 -4.62 -3.06 10.42
CA PRO A 147 -4.81 -1.65 10.10
C PRO A 147 -3.51 -1.02 9.57
N VAL A 148 -2.34 -1.37 10.13
CA VAL A 148 -1.05 -0.88 9.63
C VAL A 148 -0.84 -1.25 8.15
N ALA A 149 -1.14 -2.48 7.76
CA ALA A 149 -1.09 -2.94 6.37
C ALA A 149 -2.09 -2.19 5.47
N LEU A 150 -3.30 -1.92 5.97
CA LEU A 150 -4.32 -1.15 5.25
C LEU A 150 -3.86 0.29 4.98
N PHE A 151 -3.30 0.97 5.99
CA PHE A 151 -2.75 2.32 5.84
C PHE A 151 -1.52 2.34 4.93
N HIS A 152 -0.65 1.33 5.02
CA HIS A 152 0.45 1.14 4.09
C HIS A 152 -0.06 1.04 2.64
N ALA A 153 -1.03 0.17 2.38
CA ALA A 153 -1.60 -0.03 1.05
C ALA A 153 -2.24 1.27 0.51
N ALA A 154 -3.06 1.94 1.32
CA ALA A 154 -3.74 3.17 0.94
C ALA A 154 -2.78 4.35 0.71
N GLY A 155 -1.72 4.47 1.52
CA GLY A 155 -0.74 5.57 1.42
C GLY A 155 0.32 5.40 0.35
N THR A 156 0.75 4.15 0.08
CA THR A 156 1.80 3.85 -0.89
C THR A 156 1.24 3.77 -2.32
N GLY A 157 0.08 3.14 -2.51
CA GLY A 157 -0.48 2.86 -3.83
C GLY A 157 -0.98 4.12 -4.56
N THR A 158 -0.58 4.29 -5.83
CA THR A 158 -1.24 5.27 -6.70
C THR A 158 -2.66 4.83 -7.06
N ASP A 159 -2.95 3.53 -6.97
CA ASP A 159 -4.25 2.93 -7.28
C ASP A 159 -5.34 3.27 -6.27
N THR A 160 -4.99 3.85 -5.11
CA THR A 160 -5.97 4.25 -4.10
C THR A 160 -7.03 5.22 -4.63
N ARG A 161 -6.77 5.93 -5.73
CA ARG A 161 -7.76 6.81 -6.37
C ARG A 161 -8.73 6.07 -7.30
N LEU A 162 -8.45 4.81 -7.63
CA LEU A 162 -9.32 4.00 -8.46
C LEU A 162 -10.52 3.54 -7.63
N GLY A 163 -11.72 3.74 -8.16
CA GLY A 163 -12.97 3.30 -7.54
C GLY A 163 -12.96 1.84 -7.07
N PRO A 164 -12.48 0.88 -7.88
CA PRO A 164 -12.36 -0.52 -7.47
C PRO A 164 -11.44 -0.74 -6.26
N GLN A 165 -10.33 -0.03 -6.17
CA GLN A 165 -9.40 -0.17 -5.04
C GLN A 165 -10.01 0.38 -3.74
N LEU A 166 -10.74 1.51 -3.82
CA LEU A 166 -11.48 2.05 -2.69
C LEU A 166 -12.59 1.12 -2.22
N ALA A 167 -13.33 0.53 -3.17
CA ALA A 167 -14.35 -0.47 -2.87
C ALA A 167 -13.75 -1.69 -2.17
N LEU A 168 -12.55 -2.12 -2.55
CA LEU A 168 -11.82 -3.19 -1.89
C LEU A 168 -11.42 -2.83 -0.46
N TYR A 169 -10.87 -1.63 -0.23
CA TYR A 169 -10.54 -1.17 1.12
C TYR A 169 -11.79 -1.06 2.02
N ALA A 170 -12.88 -0.53 1.47
CA ALA A 170 -14.17 -0.47 2.16
C ALA A 170 -14.70 -1.88 2.48
N GLY A 171 -14.64 -2.81 1.52
CA GLY A 171 -15.03 -4.21 1.71
C GLY A 171 -14.21 -4.89 2.81
N CYS A 172 -12.88 -4.67 2.84
CA CYS A 172 -12.02 -5.21 3.88
C CYS A 172 -12.38 -4.67 5.26
N LEU A 173 -12.60 -3.36 5.35
CA LEU A 173 -13.01 -2.68 6.58
C LEU A 173 -14.36 -3.20 7.08
N LEU A 174 -15.36 -3.28 6.19
CA LEU A 174 -16.69 -3.77 6.49
C LEU A 174 -16.66 -5.23 6.97
N ALA A 175 -15.83 -6.09 6.37
CA ALA A 175 -15.69 -7.48 6.79
C ALA A 175 -15.18 -7.60 8.24
N VAL A 176 -14.18 -6.82 8.62
CA VAL A 176 -13.67 -6.81 10.00
C VAL A 176 -14.69 -6.20 10.96
N VAL A 177 -15.32 -5.08 10.59
CA VAL A 177 -16.37 -4.43 11.39
C VAL A 177 -17.53 -5.40 11.65
N ALA A 178 -17.99 -6.11 10.61
CA ALA A 178 -19.04 -7.12 10.72
C ALA A 178 -18.63 -8.29 11.63
N ALA A 179 -17.39 -8.78 11.52
CA ALA A 179 -16.88 -9.84 12.39
C ALA A 179 -16.82 -9.41 13.86
N VAL A 180 -16.37 -8.18 14.15
CA VAL A 180 -16.36 -7.62 15.51
C VAL A 180 -17.78 -7.45 16.04
N TRP A 181 -18.67 -6.85 15.25
CA TRP A 181 -20.07 -6.66 15.60
C TRP A 181 -20.75 -7.99 15.96
N TRP A 182 -20.61 -8.99 15.09
CA TRP A 182 -21.09 -10.35 15.30
C TRP A 182 -20.61 -10.93 16.64
N ARG A 183 -19.32 -10.78 16.93
CA ARG A 183 -18.72 -11.25 18.19
C ARG A 183 -19.32 -10.54 19.40
N LEU A 184 -19.55 -9.22 19.33
CA LEU A 184 -20.11 -8.45 20.44
C LEU A 184 -21.56 -8.80 20.73
N VAL A 185 -22.37 -9.04 19.68
CA VAL A 185 -23.76 -9.50 19.81
C VAL A 185 -23.79 -10.88 20.49
N ARG A 186 -22.86 -11.77 20.16
CA ARG A 186 -22.78 -13.13 20.73
C ARG A 186 -22.10 -13.22 22.10
N ALA A 187 -21.42 -12.17 22.58
CA ALA A 187 -20.63 -12.20 23.81
C ALA A 187 -21.45 -12.16 25.14
N GLY A 188 -22.79 -12.09 25.09
CA GLY A 188 -23.64 -12.02 26.29
C GLY A 188 -23.55 -10.70 27.08
N SER A 189 -24.33 -10.58 28.17
CA SER A 189 -24.51 -9.35 28.95
C SER A 189 -23.35 -8.99 29.91
N GLN A 190 -22.41 -9.91 30.15
CA GLN A 190 -21.34 -9.76 31.15
C GLN A 190 -20.10 -8.97 30.69
N ALA A 191 -20.14 -8.37 29.49
CA ALA A 191 -18.97 -7.80 28.82
C ALA A 191 -19.03 -6.29 28.57
N ILE A 192 -19.73 -5.51 29.41
CA ILE A 192 -19.98 -4.06 29.20
C ILE A 192 -18.68 -3.25 29.00
N ARG A 193 -17.63 -3.52 29.80
CA ARG A 193 -16.32 -2.84 29.65
C ARG A 193 -15.60 -3.21 28.35
N VAL A 194 -15.67 -4.49 27.94
CA VAL A 194 -15.11 -4.97 26.67
C VAL A 194 -15.88 -4.41 25.48
N ARG A 195 -17.20 -4.21 25.62
CA ARG A 195 -18.06 -3.59 24.59
C ARG A 195 -17.70 -2.14 24.33
N ARG A 196 -17.36 -1.34 25.35
CA ARG A 196 -16.97 0.08 25.17
C ARG A 196 -15.66 0.23 24.41
N TRP A 197 -14.62 -0.52 24.81
CA TRP A 197 -13.35 -0.51 24.09
C TRP A 197 -13.45 -1.10 22.68
N ALA A 198 -14.26 -2.13 22.49
CA ALA A 198 -14.50 -2.70 21.17
C ALA A 198 -15.31 -1.75 20.27
N ALA A 199 -16.30 -1.03 20.80
CA ALA A 199 -17.05 -0.02 20.04
C ALA A 199 -16.17 1.19 19.67
N ALA A 200 -15.31 1.65 20.58
CA ALA A 200 -14.34 2.70 20.29
C ALA A 200 -13.36 2.25 19.20
N ALA A 201 -12.82 1.03 19.28
CA ALA A 201 -11.95 0.46 18.25
C ALA A 201 -12.67 0.27 16.90
N LEU A 202 -13.96 -0.08 16.93
CA LEU A 202 -14.81 -0.24 15.75
C LEU A 202 -14.99 1.07 14.99
N MET A 203 -14.98 2.21 15.69
CA MET A 203 -15.14 3.53 15.08
C MET A 203 -13.78 4.17 14.74
N LEU A 204 -12.75 3.92 15.54
CA LEU A 204 -11.44 4.54 15.37
C LEU A 204 -10.83 4.25 14.00
N VAL A 205 -10.75 2.98 13.60
CA VAL A 205 -10.12 2.60 12.33
C VAL A 205 -10.89 3.14 11.11
N PRO A 206 -12.23 2.99 11.00
CA PRO A 206 -12.98 3.62 9.92
C PRO A 206 -12.83 5.13 9.84
N VAL A 207 -12.99 5.83 10.97
CA VAL A 207 -12.94 7.30 11.00
C VAL A 207 -11.55 7.79 10.62
N THR A 208 -10.50 7.18 11.16
CA THR A 208 -9.12 7.53 10.82
C THR A 208 -8.80 7.20 9.37
N LEU A 209 -9.28 6.08 8.82
CA LEU A 209 -9.09 5.75 7.41
C LEU A 209 -9.80 6.75 6.49
N VAL A 210 -11.05 7.10 6.77
CA VAL A 210 -11.81 8.08 5.97
C VAL A 210 -11.14 9.45 6.02
N ALA A 211 -10.78 9.93 7.21
CA ALA A 211 -10.07 11.20 7.36
C ALA A 211 -8.72 11.19 6.62
N PHE A 212 -7.96 10.09 6.75
CA PHE A 212 -6.71 9.89 6.04
C PHE A 212 -6.88 9.92 4.52
N LEU A 213 -7.86 9.19 3.97
CA LEU A 213 -8.15 9.16 2.54
C LEU A 213 -8.53 10.56 2.03
N ALA A 214 -9.38 11.28 2.78
CA ALA A 214 -9.86 12.61 2.42
C ALA A 214 -8.77 13.68 2.43
N VAL A 215 -7.84 13.64 3.38
CA VAL A 215 -6.75 14.64 3.52
C VAL A 215 -5.48 14.23 2.76
N GLY A 216 -5.31 12.94 2.51
CA GLY A 216 -4.11 12.34 1.93
C GLY A 216 -4.32 11.79 0.52
N PRO A 217 -4.41 10.45 0.33
CA PRO A 217 -4.35 9.78 -0.97
C PRO A 217 -5.28 10.31 -2.08
N LEU A 218 -6.47 10.78 -1.71
CA LEU A 218 -7.46 11.27 -2.69
C LEU A 218 -7.20 12.71 -3.13
N ARG A 219 -6.40 13.48 -2.38
CA ARG A 219 -6.05 14.86 -2.74
C ARG A 219 -5.02 14.89 -3.86
N THR A 220 -5.16 15.85 -4.77
CA THR A 220 -4.16 16.15 -5.81
C THR A 220 -2.78 16.41 -5.17
N GLY A 221 -1.70 16.05 -5.86
CA GLY A 221 -0.33 16.20 -5.35
C GLY A 221 0.06 15.26 -4.18
N TRP A 222 -0.80 14.33 -3.73
CA TRP A 222 -0.44 13.34 -2.69
C TRP A 222 0.86 12.60 -2.99
N ALA A 223 1.07 12.21 -4.24
CA ALA A 223 2.25 11.45 -4.64
C ALA A 223 3.57 12.16 -4.30
N HIS A 224 3.60 13.49 -4.41
CA HIS A 224 4.77 14.31 -4.03
C HIS A 224 4.88 14.45 -2.50
N ARG A 225 3.78 14.81 -1.83
CA ARG A 225 3.75 14.99 -0.36
C ARG A 225 4.08 13.71 0.41
N ALA A 226 3.65 12.56 -0.10
CA ALA A 226 3.90 11.25 0.50
C ALA A 226 5.38 10.86 0.48
N GLY A 227 6.19 11.49 -0.39
CA GLY A 227 7.64 11.26 -0.50
C GLY A 227 8.47 11.91 0.62
N GLY A 228 7.89 12.78 1.44
CA GLY A 228 8.58 13.40 2.58
C GLY A 228 9.44 14.62 2.23
N THR A 229 9.48 15.06 0.98
CA THR A 229 10.15 16.31 0.58
C THR A 229 9.14 17.45 0.47
N PRO A 230 9.21 18.51 1.30
CA PRO A 230 8.81 19.83 0.87
C PRO A 230 9.73 20.16 -0.30
N GLN A 231 9.18 20.26 -1.50
CA GLN A 231 9.91 20.88 -2.59
C GLN A 231 10.12 22.33 -2.13
N ALA A 232 11.36 22.71 -1.80
CA ALA A 232 11.70 24.12 -1.73
C ALA A 232 11.17 24.74 -3.03
N PRO A 233 10.47 25.90 -3.00
CA PRO A 233 10.03 26.54 -4.22
C PRO A 233 11.23 26.56 -5.16
N ALA A 234 11.05 26.04 -6.37
CA ALA A 234 12.11 26.02 -7.37
C ALA A 234 12.76 27.40 -7.35
N PRO A 235 14.11 27.51 -7.22
CA PRO A 235 14.72 28.82 -7.29
C PRO A 235 14.22 29.47 -8.57
N SER A 236 13.59 30.63 -8.44
CA SER A 236 13.10 31.46 -9.53
C SER A 236 14.27 32.09 -10.28
N THR A 237 15.25 31.26 -10.62
CA THR A 237 16.44 31.55 -11.39
C THR A 237 16.49 30.54 -12.52
N ALA A 238 15.46 30.54 -13.36
CA ALA A 238 15.79 30.56 -14.77
C ALA A 238 16.57 31.88 -14.96
N PRO A 239 17.86 31.88 -15.35
CA PRO A 239 18.42 33.10 -15.89
C PRO A 239 17.48 33.50 -17.01
N ALA A 240 16.96 34.73 -16.95
CA ALA A 240 16.28 35.31 -18.10
C ALA A 240 17.21 35.06 -19.29
N ALA A 241 16.74 34.26 -20.26
CA ALA A 241 17.48 34.08 -21.49
C ALA A 241 17.81 35.51 -21.98
N PRO A 242 19.07 35.84 -22.26
CA PRO A 242 19.38 37.14 -22.81
C PRO A 242 18.51 37.28 -24.06
N HIS A 243 17.68 38.32 -24.08
CA HIS A 243 16.99 38.74 -25.30
C HIS A 243 18.08 38.90 -26.36
N GLN A 244 18.24 37.89 -27.22
CA GLN A 244 19.03 38.02 -28.42
C GLN A 244 18.22 38.98 -29.29
N SER A 245 18.62 40.24 -29.32
CA SER A 245 18.16 41.17 -30.34
C SER A 245 18.43 40.51 -31.69
N PRO A 246 17.45 40.43 -32.61
CA PRO A 246 17.66 39.82 -33.91
C PRO A 246 18.86 40.50 -34.58
N THR A 247 19.76 39.68 -35.14
CA THR A 247 20.90 40.17 -35.93
C THR A 247 20.39 40.96 -37.13
N PRO A 248 21.15 41.96 -37.64
CA PRO A 248 20.70 42.84 -38.73
C PRO A 248 20.21 42.09 -39.98
N GLN A 249 20.73 40.89 -40.25
CA GLN A 249 20.28 40.03 -41.35
C GLN A 249 18.88 39.43 -41.13
N GLN A 250 18.50 39.14 -39.89
CA GLN A 250 17.19 38.56 -39.55
C GLN A 250 16.08 39.62 -39.59
N GLN A 251 16.42 40.90 -39.43
CA GLN A 251 15.49 42.02 -39.65
C GLN A 251 15.25 42.31 -41.14
N GLN A 252 16.26 42.13 -42.00
CA GLN A 252 16.07 42.30 -43.45
C GLN A 252 15.14 41.24 -44.04
N HIS A 253 15.28 39.98 -43.61
CA HIS A 253 14.40 38.90 -44.06
C HIS A 253 12.94 39.11 -43.63
N TYR A 254 12.71 39.70 -42.46
CA TYR A 254 11.35 40.02 -41.98
C TYR A 254 10.70 41.19 -42.72
N GLN A 255 11.50 42.12 -43.27
CA GLN A 255 10.98 43.23 -44.08
C GLN A 255 10.66 42.83 -45.53
N GLU A 256 11.34 41.82 -46.08
CA GLU A 256 11.01 41.27 -47.41
C GLU A 256 9.66 40.52 -47.38
N ASP A 257 9.41 39.73 -46.34
CA ASP A 257 8.15 38.98 -46.20
C ASP A 257 6.92 39.88 -46.01
N GLU A 258 7.05 41.06 -45.36
CA GLU A 258 5.94 42.02 -45.25
C GLU A 258 5.66 42.76 -46.56
N HIS A 259 6.65 42.87 -47.46
CA HIS A 259 6.47 43.56 -48.75
C HIS A 259 5.82 42.68 -49.82
N GLU A 260 6.01 41.35 -49.77
CA GLU A 260 5.35 40.41 -50.69
C GLU A 260 3.88 40.11 -50.31
N GLY A 261 3.47 40.37 -49.06
CA GLY A 261 2.12 40.09 -48.58
C GLY A 261 1.03 41.10 -48.98
N HIS A 262 1.37 42.20 -49.66
CA HIS A 262 0.43 43.29 -49.96
C HIS A 262 0.06 43.44 -51.44
N GLU A 263 0.54 42.57 -52.33
CA GLU A 263 0.34 42.69 -53.79
C GLU A 263 -0.66 41.65 -54.36
N GLY A 264 -1.49 41.04 -53.50
CA GLY A 264 -2.33 39.89 -53.87
C GLY A 264 -3.86 40.08 -53.81
N ASP A 265 -4.40 41.26 -53.47
CA ASP A 265 -5.85 41.41 -53.17
C ASP A 265 -6.61 42.37 -54.10
N ASP A 266 -6.07 42.68 -55.29
CA ASP A 266 -6.74 43.51 -56.31
C ASP A 266 -6.84 42.78 -57.67
N ALA A 267 -7.54 41.64 -57.75
CA ALA A 267 -8.03 41.10 -59.02
C ALA A 267 -9.25 40.18 -58.84
N GLU A 268 -10.37 40.61 -59.44
CA GLU A 268 -11.69 39.96 -59.66
C GLU A 268 -12.75 39.97 -58.55
#